data_AF-A0A3B9I1B2-F1
#
_entry.id   AF-A0A3B9I1B2-F1
#
_cell.length_a   1.000
_cell.length_b   1.000
_cell.length_c   1.000
_cell.angle_alpha   90.00
_cell.angle_beta   90.00
_cell.angle_gamma   90.00
#
_symmetry.space_group_name_H-M   'P 1'
#
loop_
_entity.id
_entity.type
_entity.pdbx_description
1 polymer ?
#
loop_
_entity_poly.entity_id
_entity_poly.type
_entity_poly.pdbx_seq_one_letter_code
_entity_poly.pdbx_strand_id
1 'polypeptide(L)'
;MVKTELEAAYAYARAMNRLDCSEFIELLAPNAHYASMWVFEELENKDAISDYLTKKIEAVKKEEFRVYAELAKATISFPGKDCVAIAQKNKKVVIGVVTFEVSEGYIQRFDMCI
;
A
#
# COMPACT_ATOMS: atom_id res chain seq x y z
N MET A 1 10.37 5.46 11.38
CA MET A 1 9.13 5.74 12.15
C MET A 1 8.24 6.63 11.31
N VAL A 2 6.96 6.27 11.22
CA VAL A 2 5.90 6.99 10.51
C VAL A 2 4.93 7.58 11.53
N LYS A 3 4.54 8.85 11.37
CA LYS A 3 3.75 9.58 12.37
C LYS A 3 2.30 9.78 11.95
N THR A 4 1.99 9.70 10.66
CA THR A 4 0.65 9.94 10.12
C THR A 4 0.32 8.98 9.00
N GLU A 5 -0.96 8.78 8.73
CA GLU A 5 -1.46 8.01 7.59
C GLU A 5 -1.03 8.64 6.26
N LEU A 6 -0.89 9.97 6.19
CA LEU A 6 -0.37 10.65 5.01
C LEU A 6 1.10 10.28 4.74
N GLU A 7 1.94 10.21 5.77
CA GLU A 7 3.33 9.75 5.62
C GLU A 7 3.39 8.28 5.21
N ALA A 8 2.50 7.43 5.74
CA ALA A 8 2.38 6.03 5.33
C ALA A 8 1.95 5.90 3.85
N ALA A 9 0.92 6.65 3.45
CA ALA A 9 0.45 6.73 2.07
C ALA A 9 1.56 7.21 1.12
N TYR A 10 2.34 8.21 1.54
CA TYR A 10 3.47 8.71 0.77
C TYR A 10 4.55 7.64 0.57
N ALA A 11 4.93 6.93 1.64
CA ALA A 11 5.90 5.86 1.56
C ALA A 11 5.43 4.71 0.66
N TYR A 12 4.17 4.32 0.77
CA TYR A 12 3.57 3.30 -0.09
C TYR A 12 3.53 3.72 -1.56
N ALA A 13 3.04 4.94 -1.85
CA ALA A 13 2.97 5.45 -3.22
C ALA A 13 4.37 5.54 -3.85
N ARG A 14 5.36 6.01 -3.09
CA ARG A 14 6.76 6.01 -3.51
C ARG A 14 7.26 4.61 -3.83
N ALA A 15 6.97 3.63 -2.97
CA ALA A 15 7.39 2.24 -3.18
C ALA A 15 6.82 1.65 -4.47
N MET A 16 5.51 1.83 -4.70
CA MET A 16 4.84 1.32 -5.90
C MET A 16 5.35 2.00 -7.18
N ASN A 17 5.56 3.32 -7.16
CA ASN A 17 6.07 4.04 -8.34
C ASN A 17 7.55 3.72 -8.64
N ARG A 18 8.36 3.43 -7.61
CA ARG A 18 9.77 3.03 -7.77
C ARG A 18 9.93 1.54 -8.05
N LEU A 19 8.87 0.76 -7.85
CA LEU A 19 8.92 -0.70 -7.82
C LEU A 19 10.00 -1.18 -6.83
N ASP A 20 10.02 -0.59 -5.64
CA ASP A 20 10.91 -0.95 -4.55
C ASP A 20 10.22 -0.68 -3.21
N CYS A 21 9.94 -1.74 -2.46
CA CYS A 21 9.24 -1.67 -1.17
C CYS A 21 10.15 -1.76 0.04
N SER A 22 11.48 -1.81 -0.12
CA SER A 22 12.42 -1.99 0.99
C SER A 22 12.22 -0.96 2.11
N GLU A 23 12.23 0.33 1.77
CA GLU A 23 12.00 1.42 2.73
C GLU A 23 10.60 1.37 3.37
N PHE A 24 9.58 0.94 2.61
CA PHE A 24 8.20 0.84 3.12
C PHE A 24 8.05 -0.30 4.14
N ILE A 25 8.67 -1.45 3.87
CA ILE A 25 8.64 -2.61 4.77
C ILE A 25 9.21 -2.25 6.15
N GLU A 26 10.24 -1.39 6.21
CA GLU A 26 10.80 -0.92 7.48
C GLU A 26 9.86 -0.05 8.32
N LEU A 27 8.75 0.43 7.73
CA LEU A 27 7.73 1.19 8.45
C LEU A 27 6.64 0.31 9.04
N LEU A 28 6.58 -0.98 8.69
CA LEU A 28 5.58 -1.92 9.21
C LEU A 28 5.92 -2.33 10.64
N ALA A 29 4.89 -2.42 11.48
CA ALA A 29 5.01 -3.09 12.78
C ALA A 29 5.26 -4.60 12.58
N PRO A 30 5.92 -5.29 13.53
CA PRO A 30 6.13 -6.73 13.43
C PRO A 30 4.83 -7.53 13.24
N ASN A 31 3.77 -7.12 13.92
CA ASN A 31 2.42 -7.70 13.86
C ASN A 31 1.49 -6.91 12.92
N ALA A 32 2.02 -6.23 11.89
CA ALA A 32 1.20 -5.47 10.97
C ALA A 32 0.26 -6.37 10.15
N HIS A 33 -0.89 -5.82 9.80
CA HIS A 33 -1.93 -6.49 9.04
C HIS A 33 -2.10 -5.88 7.64
N TYR A 34 -2.28 -6.73 6.64
CA TYR A 34 -2.65 -6.32 5.29
C TYR A 34 -3.80 -7.16 4.77
N ALA A 35 -4.89 -6.49 4.37
CA ALA A 35 -5.97 -7.12 3.64
C ALA A 35 -6.17 -6.46 2.27
N SER A 36 -6.69 -7.25 1.35
CA SER A 36 -7.10 -6.76 0.05
C SER A 36 -8.27 -7.56 -0.44
N MET A 37 -9.21 -6.91 -1.13
CA MET A 37 -10.28 -7.64 -1.82
C MET A 37 -9.77 -8.51 -2.99
N TRP A 38 -8.47 -8.48 -3.30
CA TRP A 38 -7.80 -9.37 -4.24
C TRP A 38 -7.04 -10.53 -3.58
N VAL A 39 -6.88 -10.53 -2.26
CA VAL A 39 -6.15 -11.58 -1.53
C VAL A 39 -7.16 -12.38 -0.70
N PHE A 40 -7.07 -13.71 -0.76
CA PHE A 40 -8.06 -14.60 -0.15
C PHE A 40 -8.04 -14.58 1.38
N GLU A 41 -6.85 -14.39 1.98
CA GLU A 41 -6.63 -14.34 3.42
C GLU A 41 -5.82 -13.11 3.81
N GLU A 42 -6.12 -12.56 4.99
CA GLU A 42 -5.38 -11.45 5.56
C GLU A 42 -3.94 -11.86 5.87
N LEU A 43 -2.97 -11.00 5.59
CA LEU A 43 -1.58 -11.19 6.00
C LEU A 43 -1.38 -10.53 7.37
N GLU A 44 -1.00 -11.30 8.37
CA GLU A 44 -1.08 -10.89 9.79
C GLU A 44 0.30 -10.59 10.44
N ASN A 45 1.36 -10.43 9.64
CA ASN A 45 2.67 -10.01 10.14
C ASN A 45 3.56 -9.39 9.04
N LYS A 46 4.61 -8.67 9.48
CA LYS A 46 5.59 -8.00 8.60
C LYS A 46 6.23 -8.95 7.60
N ASP A 47 6.58 -10.16 8.00
CA ASP A 47 7.30 -11.11 7.13
C ASP A 47 6.40 -11.59 5.97
N ALA A 48 5.15 -11.96 6.26
CA ALA A 48 4.17 -12.34 5.26
C ALA A 48 3.90 -11.20 4.27
N ILE A 49 3.78 -9.96 4.79
CA ILE A 49 3.59 -8.77 3.97
C ILE A 49 4.82 -8.48 3.11
N SER A 50 6.01 -8.57 3.69
CA SER A 50 7.30 -8.36 3.01
C SER A 50 7.47 -9.32 1.83
N ASP A 51 7.23 -10.61 2.07
CA ASP A 51 7.29 -11.65 1.05
C ASP A 51 6.28 -11.38 -0.08
N TYR A 52 5.05 -11.03 0.28
CA TYR A 52 4.00 -10.73 -0.70
C TYR A 52 4.35 -9.51 -1.56
N LEU A 53 4.73 -8.39 -0.93
CA LEU A 53 5.03 -7.14 -1.65
C LEU A 53 6.26 -7.29 -2.55
N THR A 54 7.30 -7.97 -2.06
CA THR A 54 8.52 -8.22 -2.84
C THR A 54 8.19 -9.04 -4.09
N LYS A 55 7.49 -10.18 -3.94
CA LYS A 55 7.06 -11.02 -5.08
C LYS A 55 6.16 -10.25 -6.06
N LYS A 56 5.24 -9.43 -5.55
CA LYS A 56 4.34 -8.62 -6.38
C LYS A 56 5.12 -7.59 -7.20
N ILE A 57 6.08 -6.90 -6.60
CA ILE A 57 6.92 -5.92 -7.28
C ILE A 57 7.79 -6.59 -8.35
N GLU A 58 8.38 -7.75 -8.06
CA GLU A 58 9.16 -8.52 -9.03
C GLU A 58 8.30 -8.94 -10.23
N ALA A 59 7.08 -9.41 -10.00
CA ALA A 59 6.15 -9.75 -11.06
C ALA A 59 5.79 -8.52 -11.93
N VAL A 60 5.51 -7.37 -11.30
CA VAL A 60 5.23 -6.12 -12.03
C VAL A 60 6.41 -5.68 -12.88
N LYS A 61 7.65 -5.78 -12.36
CA LYS A 61 8.87 -5.50 -13.12
C LYS A 61 9.02 -6.42 -14.33
N LYS A 62 8.80 -7.72 -14.14
CA LYS A 62 8.98 -8.73 -15.19
C LYS A 62 7.99 -8.57 -16.34
N GLU A 63 6.74 -8.25 -16.03
CA GLU A 63 5.67 -8.08 -17.01
C GLU A 63 5.62 -6.66 -17.61
N GLU A 64 6.57 -5.79 -17.25
CA GLU A 64 6.63 -4.37 -17.64
C GLU A 64 5.31 -3.60 -17.42
N PHE A 65 4.52 -4.02 -16.42
CA PHE A 65 3.26 -3.36 -16.12
C PHE A 65 3.52 -1.99 -15.52
N ARG A 66 2.92 -0.96 -16.13
CA ARG A 66 2.92 0.39 -15.55
C ARG A 66 1.91 0.46 -14.41
N VAL A 67 2.42 0.60 -13.20
CA VAL A 67 1.64 0.93 -12.00
C VAL A 67 1.83 2.42 -11.69
N TYR A 68 0.76 3.07 -11.28
CA TYR A 68 0.77 4.45 -10.81
C TYR A 68 0.11 4.52 -9.45
N ALA A 69 0.81 5.12 -8.50
CA ALA A 69 0.31 5.31 -7.15
C ALA A 69 0.33 6.80 -6.82
N GLU A 70 -0.83 7.40 -6.62
CA GLU A 70 -0.96 8.84 -6.37
C GLU A 70 -1.64 9.05 -5.02
N LEU A 71 -1.20 10.09 -4.30
CA LEU A 71 -1.88 10.50 -3.06
C LEU A 71 -3.29 10.96 -3.37
N ALA A 72 -4.24 10.57 -2.52
CA ALA A 72 -5.65 10.87 -2.68
C ALA A 72 -6.31 11.12 -1.32
N LYS A 73 -7.55 11.62 -1.37
CA LYS A 73 -8.43 11.71 -0.21
C LYS A 73 -9.72 10.95 -0.49
N ALA A 74 -10.11 10.07 0.42
CA ALA A 74 -11.40 9.40 0.35
C ALA A 74 -12.54 10.41 0.63
N THR A 75 -13.66 10.28 -0.07
CA THR A 75 -14.79 11.23 0.02
C THR A 75 -16.08 10.62 0.52
N ILE A 76 -16.28 9.30 0.35
CA ILE A 76 -17.52 8.60 0.70
C ILE A 76 -17.34 7.72 1.94
N SER A 77 -16.60 6.60 1.82
CA SER A 77 -16.52 5.61 2.90
C SER A 77 -15.67 6.07 4.10
N PHE A 78 -14.69 6.93 3.86
CA PHE A 78 -13.81 7.52 4.89
C PHE A 78 -13.53 8.99 4.58
N PRO A 79 -14.52 9.89 4.75
CA PRO A 79 -14.40 11.27 4.30
C PRO A 79 -13.16 11.98 4.87
N GLY A 80 -12.32 12.51 3.98
CA GLY A 80 -11.10 13.26 4.31
C GLY A 80 -9.86 12.41 4.60
N LYS A 81 -10.00 11.08 4.74
CA LYS A 81 -8.88 10.16 5.05
C LYS A 81 -7.86 10.17 3.92
N ASP A 82 -6.59 10.33 4.29
CA ASP A 82 -5.46 10.22 3.37
C ASP A 82 -5.29 8.77 2.91
N CYS A 83 -5.13 8.60 1.60
CA CYS A 83 -5.04 7.29 0.97
C CYS A 83 -4.18 7.34 -0.30
N VAL A 84 -4.00 6.19 -0.94
CA VAL A 84 -3.34 6.08 -2.24
C VAL A 84 -4.32 5.53 -3.26
N ALA A 85 -4.53 6.24 -4.36
CA ALA A 85 -5.20 5.67 -5.53
C ALA A 85 -4.17 4.89 -6.36
N ILE A 86 -4.46 3.61 -6.63
CA ILE A 86 -3.63 2.75 -7.46
C ILE A 86 -4.29 2.60 -8.82
N ALA A 87 -3.53 2.87 -9.87
CA ALA A 87 -3.92 2.67 -11.25
C ALA A 87 -2.93 1.77 -11.99
N GLN A 88 -3.40 1.02 -12.98
CA GLN A 88 -2.56 0.12 -13.77
C GLN A 88 -2.81 0.30 -15.27
N LYS A 89 -1.76 0.13 -16.08
CA LYS A 89 -1.70 0.36 -17.53
C LYS A 89 -1.81 1.85 -17.90
N ASN A 90 -2.84 2.53 -17.41
CA ASN A 90 -3.12 3.95 -17.62
C ASN A 90 -3.48 4.62 -16.28
N LYS A 91 -2.91 5.81 -16.01
CA LYS A 91 -3.18 6.62 -14.80
C LYS A 91 -4.66 6.88 -14.52
N LYS A 92 -5.51 6.87 -15.54
CA LYS A 92 -6.97 7.10 -15.41
C LYS A 92 -7.75 5.83 -15.03
N VAL A 93 -7.12 4.65 -15.08
CA VAL A 93 -7.75 3.38 -14.74
C VAL A 93 -7.37 3.02 -13.31
N VAL A 94 -8.07 3.66 -12.36
CA VAL A 94 -7.92 3.37 -10.93
C VAL A 94 -8.52 1.98 -10.66
N ILE A 95 -7.73 1.11 -10.06
CA ILE A 95 -8.06 -0.29 -9.74
C ILE A 95 -8.22 -0.54 -8.25
N GLY A 96 -7.97 0.48 -7.43
CA GLY A 96 -8.19 0.42 -6.00
C GLY A 96 -7.66 1.62 -5.25
N VAL A 97 -8.00 1.67 -3.97
CA VAL A 97 -7.58 2.67 -2.99
C VAL A 97 -6.93 1.95 -1.82
N VAL A 98 -5.79 2.45 -1.36
CA VAL A 98 -5.08 1.91 -0.20
C VAL A 98 -5.18 2.88 0.96
N THR A 99 -5.70 2.40 2.09
CA THR A 99 -5.80 3.16 3.35
C THR A 99 -4.87 2.58 4.40
N PHE A 100 -4.49 3.41 5.38
CA PHE A 100 -3.53 3.05 6.42
C PHE A 100 -4.10 3.31 7.81
N GLU A 101 -3.54 2.62 8.79
CA GLU A 101 -3.65 2.89 10.22
C GLU A 101 -2.25 2.88 10.82
N VAL A 102 -1.89 3.97 11.50
CA VAL A 102 -0.57 4.15 12.11
C VAL A 102 -0.71 4.19 13.62
N SER A 103 0.12 3.44 14.34
CA SER A 103 0.19 3.49 15.79
C SER A 103 1.64 3.30 16.25
N GLU A 104 2.01 3.98 17.33
CA GLU A 104 3.34 3.87 17.98
C GLU A 104 4.53 4.05 17.02
N GLY A 105 4.36 4.87 15.97
CA GLY A 105 5.43 5.15 15.00
C GLY A 105 5.57 4.12 13.87
N TYR A 106 4.63 3.17 13.76
CA TYR A 106 4.62 2.11 12.75
C TYR A 106 3.26 2.01 12.05
N ILE A 107 3.27 1.49 10.82
CA ILE A 107 2.06 1.08 10.12
C ILE A 107 1.58 -0.22 10.76
N GLN A 108 0.40 -0.18 11.38
CA GLN A 108 -0.22 -1.35 11.99
C GLN A 108 -1.15 -2.08 11.03
N ARG A 109 -1.84 -1.33 10.17
CA ARG A 109 -2.72 -1.91 9.17
C ARG A 109 -2.68 -1.11 7.88
N PHE A 110 -2.81 -1.79 6.76
CA PHE A 110 -3.23 -1.16 5.53
C PHE A 110 -4.12 -2.07 4.70
N ASP A 111 -5.07 -1.48 4.00
CA ASP A 111 -6.10 -2.20 3.26
C ASP A 111 -6.15 -1.71 1.84
N MET A 112 -6.17 -2.62 0.87
CA MET A 112 -6.46 -2.30 -0.53
C MET A 112 -7.93 -2.60 -0.84
N CYS A 113 -8.73 -1.54 -0.99
CA CYS A 113 -10.13 -1.56 -1.40
C CYS A 113 -10.25 -1.35 -2.93
N ILE A 114 -11.31 -1.85 -3.54
CA ILE A 114 -11.64 -1.80 -4.98
C ILE A 114 -13.01 -1.15 -5.13
#